data_AF-A0A2E9NPA1-F1
#
_entry.id   AF-A0A2E9NPA1-F1
#
_cell.length_a   1.000
_cell.length_b   1.000
_cell.length_c   1.000
_cell.angle_alpha   90.00
_cell.angle_beta   90.00
_cell.angle_gamma   90.00
#
_symmetry.space_group_name_H-M   'P 1'
#
loop_
_entity.id
_entity.type
_entity.pdbx_description
1 polymer ?
#
loop_
_entity_poly.entity_id
_entity_poly.type
_entity_poly.pdbx_seq_one_letter_code
_entity_poly.pdbx_strand_id
1 'polypeptide(L)'
;MGDVYRARDERLGRTVAIKVLRAALNADREQWARFLREAQAASALQSSNIATIYDIGEQDGADRHCELAVRGFKDRVGMGVNDGSTTYYIASLHGLRGDADAAVKHLAKAVELLPALARVRAGIDPDFDPVREEAAFKELMAEAPASTA
;
A
#
# COMPACT_ATOMS: atom_id res chain seq x y z
N MET A 1 -22.19 -3.19 -18.59
CA MET A 1 -21.72 -2.77 -19.93
C MET A 1 -21.10 -1.39 -19.77
N GLY A 2 -19.83 -1.26 -20.15
CA GLY A 2 -18.91 -0.20 -19.71
C GLY A 2 -18.79 1.01 -20.65
N ASP A 3 -17.88 1.92 -20.30
CA ASP A 3 -17.53 3.10 -21.09
C ASP A 3 -16.39 2.77 -22.08
N VAL A 4 -16.39 3.39 -23.26
CA VAL A 4 -15.39 3.15 -24.31
C VAL A 4 -14.60 4.42 -24.57
N TYR A 5 -13.27 4.31 -24.52
CA TYR A 5 -12.34 5.41 -24.69
C TYR A 5 -11.45 5.18 -25.91
N ARG A 6 -11.15 6.26 -26.64
CA ARG A 6 -10.07 6.25 -27.63
C ARG A 6 -8.75 6.43 -26.91
N ALA A 7 -7.77 5.55 -27.17
CA ALA A 7 -6.44 5.59 -26.59
C ALA A 7 -5.37 5.30 -27.65
N ARG A 8 -4.11 5.48 -27.26
CA ARG A 8 -2.95 5.07 -28.05
C ARG A 8 -2.22 3.98 -27.28
N ASP A 9 -1.97 2.85 -27.94
CA ASP A 9 -1.14 1.77 -27.43
C ASP A 9 0.32 2.24 -27.48
N GLU A 10 0.93 2.52 -26.32
CA GLU A 10 2.29 3.08 -26.24
C GLU A 10 3.36 2.05 -26.63
N ARG A 11 3.07 0.75 -26.51
CA ARG A 11 4.02 -0.32 -26.86
C ARG A 11 4.09 -0.52 -28.37
N LEU A 12 2.95 -0.47 -29.06
CA LEU A 12 2.84 -0.77 -30.49
C LEU A 12 2.54 0.46 -31.36
N GLY A 13 2.37 1.63 -30.76
CA GLY A 13 2.25 2.92 -31.45
C GLY A 13 0.93 3.18 -32.18
N ARG A 14 -0.09 2.33 -32.00
CA ARG A 14 -1.37 2.35 -32.73
C ARG A 14 -2.51 2.98 -31.95
N THR A 15 -3.57 3.41 -32.65
CA THR A 15 -4.82 3.87 -32.01
C THR A 15 -5.68 2.67 -31.65
N VAL A 16 -6.19 2.64 -30.42
CA VAL A 16 -7.02 1.56 -29.89
C VAL A 16 -8.28 2.11 -29.20
N ALA A 17 -9.27 1.26 -29.00
CA ALA A 17 -10.40 1.53 -28.14
C ALA A 17 -10.27 0.71 -26.84
N ILE A 18 -10.47 1.33 -25.68
CA ILE A 18 -10.44 0.68 -24.37
C ILE A 18 -11.87 0.68 -23.81
N LYS A 19 -12.42 -0.52 -23.54
CA LYS A 19 -13.73 -0.67 -22.90
C LYS A 19 -13.52 -0.98 -21.42
N VAL A 20 -13.92 -0.04 -20.56
CA VAL A 20 -13.77 -0.13 -19.10
C VAL A 20 -15.11 -0.44 -18.46
N LEU A 21 -15.20 -1.50 -17.67
CA LEU A 21 -16.40 -1.78 -16.88
C LEU A 21 -16.58 -0.71 -15.80
N ARG A 22 -17.79 -0.17 -15.68
CA ARG A 22 -18.11 0.83 -14.65
C ARG A 22 -17.97 0.21 -13.26
N ALA A 23 -17.48 0.97 -12.28
CA ALA A 23 -17.25 0.50 -10.90
C ALA A 23 -18.48 -0.16 -10.25
N ALA A 24 -19.69 0.35 -10.52
CA ALA A 24 -20.94 -0.25 -10.04
C ALA A 24 -21.24 -1.65 -10.61
N LEU A 25 -20.52 -2.06 -11.66
CA LEU A 25 -20.65 -3.35 -12.35
C LEU A 25 -19.47 -4.29 -12.09
N ASN A 26 -18.35 -3.80 -11.55
CA ASN A 26 -17.23 -4.64 -11.11
C ASN A 26 -17.54 -5.39 -9.81
N ALA A 27 -18.51 -4.95 -9.02
CA ALA A 27 -18.98 -5.67 -7.83
C ALA A 27 -19.76 -6.97 -8.15
N ASP A 28 -20.14 -7.17 -9.43
CA ASP A 28 -20.96 -8.30 -9.88
C ASP A 28 -20.12 -9.28 -10.72
N ARG A 29 -19.76 -10.43 -10.10
CA ARG A 29 -18.97 -11.50 -10.73
C ARG A 29 -19.60 -12.02 -12.03
N GLU A 30 -20.92 -11.95 -12.18
CA GLU A 30 -21.60 -12.43 -13.39
C GLU A 30 -21.29 -11.53 -14.60
N GLN A 31 -21.19 -10.22 -14.37
CA GLN A 31 -20.90 -9.24 -15.42
C GLN A 31 -19.46 -9.32 -15.89
N TRP A 32 -18.51 -9.53 -14.97
CA TRP A 32 -17.12 -9.84 -15.33
C TRP A 32 -17.03 -11.11 -16.17
N ALA A 33 -17.71 -12.19 -15.74
CA ALA A 33 -17.72 -13.44 -16.49
C ALA A 33 -18.32 -13.28 -17.90
N ARG A 34 -19.37 -12.46 -18.06
CA ARG A 34 -19.92 -12.13 -19.38
C ARG A 34 -18.94 -11.34 -20.23
N PHE A 35 -18.28 -10.34 -19.65
CA PHE A 35 -17.28 -9.51 -20.34
C PHE A 35 -16.10 -10.36 -20.84
N LEU A 36 -15.60 -11.28 -20.01
CA LEU A 36 -14.58 -12.25 -20.40
C LEU A 36 -15.05 -13.17 -21.54
N ARG A 37 -16.28 -13.69 -21.49
CA ARG A 37 -16.83 -14.54 -22.56
C ARG A 37 -16.95 -13.78 -23.88
N GLU A 38 -17.44 -12.54 -23.86
CA GLU A 38 -17.50 -11.68 -25.05
C GLU A 38 -16.10 -11.49 -25.65
N ALA A 39 -15.11 -11.22 -24.79
CA ALA A 39 -13.74 -11.02 -25.24
C ALA A 39 -13.10 -12.28 -25.82
N GLN A 40 -13.28 -13.43 -25.17
CA GLN A 40 -12.77 -14.71 -25.66
C GLN A 40 -13.38 -15.07 -27.01
N ALA A 41 -14.71 -14.94 -27.15
CA ALA A 41 -15.41 -15.21 -28.40
C ALA A 41 -14.93 -14.29 -29.53
N ALA A 42 -14.76 -13.00 -29.27
CA ALA A 42 -14.27 -12.05 -30.26
C ALA A 42 -12.78 -12.28 -30.61
N SER A 43 -11.94 -12.65 -29.63
CA SER A 43 -10.51 -12.94 -29.88
C SER A 43 -10.29 -14.20 -30.73
N ALA A 44 -11.23 -15.15 -30.71
CA ALA A 44 -11.16 -16.37 -31.49
C ALA A 44 -11.48 -16.15 -32.99
N LEU A 45 -11.98 -14.97 -33.36
CA LEU A 45 -12.38 -14.63 -34.71
C LEU A 45 -11.40 -13.62 -35.33
N GLN A 46 -10.80 -13.98 -36.46
CA GLN A 46 -9.98 -13.07 -37.26
C GLN A 46 -10.66 -12.78 -38.59
N SER A 47 -11.16 -11.55 -38.77
CA SER A 47 -11.78 -11.07 -40.01
C SER A 47 -11.67 -9.56 -40.08
N SER A 48 -11.59 -8.98 -41.28
CA SER A 48 -11.62 -7.53 -41.48
C SER A 48 -12.90 -6.86 -40.97
N ASN A 49 -13.97 -7.64 -40.76
CA ASN A 49 -15.27 -7.16 -40.30
C ASN A 49 -15.49 -7.35 -38.79
N ILE A 50 -14.49 -7.85 -38.06
CA ILE A 50 -14.59 -8.14 -36.63
C ILE A 50 -13.48 -7.38 -35.89
N ALA A 51 -13.86 -6.68 -34.81
CA ALA A 51 -12.90 -5.98 -33.98
C ALA A 51 -11.94 -6.97 -33.31
N THR A 52 -10.64 -6.78 -33.53
CA THR A 52 -9.61 -7.60 -32.89
C THR A 52 -9.38 -7.12 -31.46
N ILE A 53 -9.39 -8.07 -30.52
CA ILE A 53 -9.02 -7.81 -29.14
C ILE A 53 -7.52 -8.05 -28.99
N TYR A 54 -6.84 -7.03 -28.50
CA TYR A 54 -5.39 -7.05 -28.34
C TYR A 54 -4.92 -7.40 -26.94
N ASP A 55 -5.71 -7.04 -25.93
CA ASP A 55 -5.41 -7.28 -24.53
C ASP A 55 -6.70 -7.31 -23.70
N ILE A 56 -6.67 -8.03 -22.59
CA ILE A 56 -7.71 -8.03 -21.57
C ILE A 56 -7.06 -8.19 -20.20
N GLY A 57 -7.42 -7.32 -19.28
CA GLY A 57 -6.87 -7.33 -17.93
C GLY A 57 -7.67 -6.47 -16.98
N GLU A 58 -7.34 -6.61 -15.71
CA GLU A 58 -7.79 -5.75 -14.64
C GLU A 58 -6.70 -4.73 -14.36
N GLN A 59 -7.06 -3.47 -14.11
CA GLN A 59 -6.06 -2.51 -13.64
C GLN A 59 -5.90 -2.69 -12.13
N ASP A 60 -5.14 -3.72 -11.75
CA ASP A 60 -4.88 -4.18 -10.37
C ASP A 60 -4.37 -3.12 -9.38
N GLY A 61 -4.03 -1.91 -9.82
CA GLY A 61 -3.38 -0.91 -8.99
C GLY A 61 -4.27 -0.41 -7.85
N ALA A 62 -5.44 0.13 -8.17
CA ALA A 62 -6.26 0.83 -7.18
C ALA A 62 -6.89 -0.13 -6.16
N ASP A 63 -7.45 -1.25 -6.63
CA ASP A 63 -8.15 -2.21 -5.78
C ASP A 63 -7.18 -2.96 -4.87
N ARG A 64 -6.02 -3.40 -5.38
CA ARG A 64 -4.96 -4.00 -4.55
C ARG A 64 -4.45 -3.04 -3.48
N HIS A 65 -4.22 -1.77 -3.82
CA HIS A 65 -3.77 -0.79 -2.83
C HIS A 65 -4.85 -0.51 -1.77
N CYS A 66 -6.13 -0.48 -2.16
CA CYS A 66 -7.25 -0.36 -1.22
C CYS A 66 -7.35 -1.58 -0.31
N GLU A 67 -7.26 -2.80 -0.84
CA GLU A 67 -7.28 -4.04 -0.05
C GLU A 67 -6.11 -4.12 0.93
N LEU A 68 -4.89 -3.78 0.48
CA LEU A 68 -3.72 -3.70 1.34
C LEU A 68 -3.90 -2.68 2.46
N ALA A 69 -4.46 -1.49 2.15
CA ALA A 69 -4.73 -0.46 3.14
C ALA A 69 -5.79 -0.90 4.16
N VAL A 70 -6.89 -1.51 3.71
CA VAL A 70 -7.96 -2.03 4.57
C VAL A 70 -7.46 -3.16 5.46
N ARG A 71 -6.67 -4.10 4.91
CA ARG A 71 -6.05 -5.18 5.70
C ARG A 71 -5.11 -4.61 6.76
N GLY A 72 -4.18 -3.74 6.37
CA GLY A 72 -3.25 -3.12 7.33
C GLY A 72 -3.96 -2.29 8.41
N PHE A 73 -5.07 -1.65 8.09
CA PHE A 73 -5.91 -0.99 9.08
C PHE A 73 -6.54 -1.98 10.07
N LYS A 74 -7.14 -3.08 9.58
CA LYS A 74 -7.74 -4.11 10.43
C LYS A 74 -6.72 -4.78 11.35
N ASP A 75 -5.54 -5.11 10.82
CA ASP A 75 -4.45 -5.73 11.58
C ASP A 75 -4.04 -4.80 12.73
N ARG A 76 -3.85 -3.50 12.45
CA ARG A 76 -3.57 -2.49 13.46
C ARG A 76 -4.67 -2.35 14.52
N VAL A 77 -5.94 -2.33 14.11
CA VAL A 77 -7.07 -2.28 15.07
C VAL A 77 -7.08 -3.53 15.96
N GLY A 78 -6.77 -4.70 15.39
CA GLY A 78 -6.67 -5.95 16.15
C GLY A 78 -5.54 -5.96 17.19
N MET A 79 -4.47 -5.20 16.96
CA MET A 79 -3.36 -5.04 17.93
C MET A 79 -3.70 -4.09 19.09
N GLY A 80 -4.76 -3.29 18.98
CA GLY A 80 -5.13 -2.30 19.98
C GLY A 80 -4.01 -1.29 20.24
N VAL A 81 -3.74 -0.97 21.50
CA VAL A 81 -2.71 -0.01 21.92
C VAL A 81 -1.27 -0.47 21.65
N ASN A 82 -1.08 -1.71 21.23
CA ASN A 82 0.24 -2.31 20.98
C ASN A 82 0.67 -2.21 19.51
N ASP A 83 0.01 -1.40 18.68
CA ASP A 83 0.46 -1.17 17.32
C ASP A 83 1.68 -0.24 17.26
N GLY A 84 2.53 -0.41 16.25
CA GLY A 84 3.79 0.31 16.12
C GLY A 84 3.65 1.83 16.04
N SER A 85 2.51 2.35 15.55
CA SER A 85 2.25 3.79 15.48
C SER A 85 1.88 4.33 16.87
N THR A 86 1.00 3.64 17.60
CA THR A 86 0.62 4.06 18.96
C THR A 86 1.81 4.02 19.91
N THR A 87 2.62 2.95 19.88
CA THR A 87 3.82 2.86 20.71
C THR A 87 4.83 3.95 20.37
N TYR A 88 4.91 4.37 19.10
CA TYR A 88 5.75 5.48 18.68
C TYR A 88 5.29 6.82 19.28
N TYR A 89 3.98 7.12 19.23
CA TYR A 89 3.45 8.35 19.83
C TYR A 89 3.60 8.37 21.35
N ILE A 90 3.46 7.22 22.01
CA ILE A 90 3.75 7.13 23.45
C ILE A 90 5.23 7.44 23.70
N ALA A 91 6.14 6.89 22.88
CA ALA A 91 7.55 7.19 22.98
C ALA A 91 7.86 8.68 22.79
N SER A 92 7.22 9.34 21.82
CA SER A 92 7.44 10.77 21.56
C SER A 92 6.96 11.65 22.72
N LEU A 93 5.85 11.29 23.37
CA LEU A 93 5.37 11.98 24.57
C LEU A 93 6.35 11.87 25.75
N HIS A 94 7.02 10.71 25.92
CA HIS A 94 8.06 10.56 26.93
C HIS A 94 9.36 11.27 26.53
N GLY A 95 9.71 11.25 25.24
CA GLY A 95 10.84 12.01 24.68
C GLY A 95 10.70 13.51 24.96
N LEU A 96 9.52 14.07 24.72
CA LEU A 96 9.20 15.48 24.99
C LEU A 96 9.36 15.85 26.46
N ARG A 97 9.15 14.89 27.36
CA ARG A 97 9.30 15.07 28.81
C ARG A 97 10.74 14.86 29.29
N GLY A 98 11.66 14.45 28.41
CA GLY A 98 13.03 14.08 28.77
C GLY A 98 13.15 12.74 29.49
N ASP A 99 12.10 11.91 29.46
CA ASP A 99 12.08 10.60 30.12
C ASP A 99 12.67 9.55 29.16
N ALA A 100 14.00 9.46 29.15
CA ALA A 100 14.75 8.63 28.22
C ALA A 100 14.41 7.14 28.34
N ASP A 101 14.31 6.62 29.57
CA ASP A 101 14.04 5.20 29.82
C ASP A 101 12.68 4.79 29.25
N ALA A 102 11.63 5.58 29.51
CA ALA A 102 10.30 5.31 28.99
C ALA A 102 10.22 5.56 27.48
N ALA A 103 10.87 6.60 26.97
CA ALA A 103 10.91 6.90 25.54
C ALA A 103 11.56 5.74 24.76
N VAL A 104 12.72 5.26 25.19
CA VAL A 104 13.45 4.15 24.56
C VAL A 104 12.64 2.86 24.66
N LYS A 105 12.03 2.56 25.81
CA LYS A 105 11.18 1.36 25.99
C LYS A 105 10.05 1.30 24.95
N HIS A 106 9.33 2.41 24.78
CA HIS A 106 8.20 2.45 23.85
C HIS A 106 8.66 2.56 22.39
N LEU A 107 9.77 3.27 22.13
CA LEU A 107 10.36 3.38 20.81
C LEU A 107 10.89 2.03 20.34
N ALA A 108 11.49 1.22 21.21
CA ALA A 108 11.96 -0.12 20.88
C ALA A 108 10.82 -1.00 20.37
N LYS A 109 9.62 -0.91 20.97
CA LYS A 109 8.45 -1.63 20.47
C LYS A 109 7.98 -1.13 19.11
N ALA A 110 8.03 0.19 18.89
CA ALA A 110 7.74 0.76 17.58
C ALA A 110 8.76 0.31 16.52
N VAL A 111 10.04 0.21 16.88
CA VAL A 111 11.13 -0.25 16.03
C VAL A 111 10.99 -1.75 15.70
N GLU A 112 10.53 -2.59 16.62
CA GLU A 112 10.23 -4.00 16.34
C GLU A 112 9.14 -4.14 15.26
N LEU A 113 8.10 -3.32 15.33
CA LEU A 113 6.92 -3.41 14.46
C LEU A 113 7.08 -2.64 13.14
N LEU A 114 7.86 -1.56 13.15
CA LEU A 114 8.05 -0.62 12.03
C LEU A 114 9.53 -0.20 11.92
N PRO A 115 10.48 -1.12 11.70
CA PRO A 115 11.91 -0.89 11.92
C PRO A 115 12.53 0.23 11.10
N ALA A 116 12.18 0.33 9.81
CA ALA A 116 12.68 1.41 8.95
C ALA A 116 11.99 2.74 9.27
N LEU A 117 10.66 2.73 9.38
CA LEU A 117 9.88 3.95 9.58
C LEU A 117 10.13 4.59 10.95
N ALA A 118 10.11 3.79 12.02
CA ALA A 118 10.30 4.28 13.38
C ALA A 118 11.69 4.88 13.56
N ARG A 119 12.75 4.24 13.04
CA ARG A 119 14.11 4.77 13.11
C ARG A 119 14.27 6.06 12.32
N VAL A 120 13.89 6.06 11.03
CA VAL A 120 14.02 7.27 10.20
C VAL A 120 13.27 8.44 10.83
N ARG A 121 12.04 8.20 11.29
CA ARG A 121 11.22 9.23 11.91
C ARG A 121 11.81 9.71 13.23
N ALA A 122 12.20 8.84 14.16
CA ALA A 122 12.79 9.24 15.44
C ALA A 122 14.11 10.01 15.26
N GLY A 123 14.84 9.75 14.17
CA GLY A 123 16.04 10.49 13.81
C GLY A 123 15.80 11.97 13.46
N ILE A 124 14.58 12.35 13.11
CA ILE A 124 14.23 13.72 12.68
C ILE A 124 13.12 14.36 13.52
N ASP A 125 12.37 13.58 14.29
CA ASP A 125 11.22 14.05 15.06
C ASP A 125 11.70 14.86 16.28
N PRO A 126 11.36 16.16 16.40
CA PRO A 126 11.86 17.05 17.45
C PRO A 126 11.39 16.63 18.84
N ASP A 127 10.34 15.82 18.93
CA ASP A 127 9.86 15.27 20.19
C ASP A 127 10.93 14.45 20.93
N PHE A 128 11.94 13.94 20.21
CA PHE A 128 13.05 13.20 20.80
C PHE A 128 14.29 14.05 21.08
N ASP A 129 14.31 15.34 20.73
CA ASP A 129 15.48 16.21 20.98
C ASP A 129 15.97 16.19 22.43
N PRO A 130 15.10 16.19 23.47
CA PRO A 130 15.55 16.14 24.86
C PRO A 130 16.29 14.84 25.24
N VAL A 131 16.05 13.74 24.50
CA VAL A 131 16.60 12.41 24.79
C VAL A 131 17.56 11.92 23.69
N ARG A 132 17.76 12.70 22.62
CA ARG A 132 18.50 12.30 21.41
C ARG A 132 19.97 11.96 21.70
N GLU A 133 20.56 12.66 22.66
CA GLU A 133 21.96 12.50 23.02
C GLU A 133 22.22 11.36 24.02
N GLU A 134 21.16 10.79 24.61
CA GLU A 134 21.24 9.71 25.59
C GLU A 134 21.78 8.42 24.96
N ALA A 135 22.61 7.70 25.73
CA ALA A 135 23.28 6.49 25.26
C ALA A 135 22.28 5.43 24.78
N ALA A 136 21.23 5.17 25.57
CA ALA A 136 20.20 4.18 25.26
C ALA A 136 19.42 4.53 23.97
N PHE A 137 19.19 5.81 23.70
CA PHE A 137 18.54 6.25 22.47
C PHE A 137 19.45 6.03 21.26
N LYS A 138 20.72 6.43 21.36
CA LYS A 138 21.72 6.24 20.30
C LYS A 138 21.95 4.76 19.98
N GLU A 139 22.01 3.90 20.99
CA GLU A 139 22.16 2.45 20.81
C GLU A 139 20.99 1.86 20.02
N LEU A 140 19.75 2.14 20.43
CA LEU A 140 18.55 1.66 19.74
C LEU A 140 18.49 2.13 18.26
N MET A 141 18.97 3.35 18.01
CA MET A 141 19.00 3.96 16.68
C MET A 141 20.14 3.44 15.80
N ALA A 142 21.25 2.98 16.39
CA ALA A 142 22.42 2.46 15.68
C ALA A 142 22.25 1.00 15.21
N GLU A 143 21.32 0.25 15.81
CA GLU A 143 21.01 -1.11 15.38
C GLU A 143 20.47 -1.11 13.93
N ALA A 144 21.13 -1.87 13.05
CA ALA A 144 20.69 -2.03 11.67
C ALA A 144 19.27 -2.63 11.63
N PRO A 145 18.39 -2.17 10.72
CA PRO A 145 17.08 -2.78 10.56
C PRO A 145 17.28 -4.28 10.26
N ALA A 146 16.65 -5.14 11.06
CA ALA A 146 16.65 -6.57 10.79
C ALA A 146 16.21 -6.78 9.33
N SER A 147 17.07 -7.44 8.55
CA SER A 147 16.82 -7.72 7.13
C SER A 147 15.51 -8.49 7.01
N THR A 148 14.44 -7.81 6.60
CA THR A 148 13.19 -8.46 6.20
C THR A 148 13.47 -9.29 4.95
N ALA A 149 13.61 -10.60 5.15
CA ALA A 149 13.58 -11.62 4.09
C ALA A 149 12.15 -11.83 3.59
#